data_AF-G7YXY0-F1
#
_entry.id   AF-G7YXY0-F1
#
_cell.length_a   1.000
_cell.length_b   1.000
_cell.length_c   1.000
_cell.angle_alpha   90.00
_cell.angle_beta   90.00
_cell.angle_gamma   90.00
#
_symmetry.space_group_name_H-M   'P 1'
#
loop_
_entity.id
_entity.type
_entity.pdbx_description
1 polymer ?
#
loop_
_entity_poly.entity_id
_entity_poly.type
_entity_poly.pdbx_seq_one_letter_code
_entity_poly.pdbx_strand_id
1 'polypeptide(L)' 'TRKALKVGRSGKISVDDMLYLVRRDPKKFSRVKELLLLSEELRRARKAFEEDEFGVLK' A
#
# COMPACT_ATOMS: atom_id res chain seq x y z
N THR A 1 1.19 12.94 9.12
CA THR A 1 0.28 13.25 7.99
C THR A 1 0.53 14.62 7.37
N ARG A 2 0.52 15.75 8.10
CA ARG A 2 0.69 17.10 7.51
C ARG A 2 2.00 17.33 6.72
N LYS A 3 3.09 16.64 7.09
CA LYS A 3 4.37 16.71 6.35
C LYS A 3 4.28 16.08 4.96
N ALA A 4 3.44 15.06 4.75
CA ALA A 4 3.30 14.36 3.46
C ALA A 4 2.58 15.22 2.41
N LEU A 5 1.65 16.08 2.84
CA LEU A 5 0.93 17.03 1.98
C LEU A 5 1.84 18.02 1.24
N LYS A 6 3.10 18.16 1.67
CA LYS A 6 4.09 19.08 1.10
C LYS A 6 5.14 18.40 0.22
N VAL A 7 5.13 17.06 0.14
CA VAL A 7 6.11 16.28 -0.61
C VAL A 7 5.60 15.97 -2.02
N GLY A 8 4.32 15.60 -2.12
CA GLY A 8 3.66 15.21 -3.37
C GLY A 8 2.79 16.29 -3.99
N ARG A 9 1.85 15.87 -4.85
CA ARG A 9 0.87 16.77 -5.46
C ARG A 9 -0.07 17.35 -4.39
N SER A 10 -0.27 18.67 -4.44
CA SER A 10 -1.20 19.38 -3.55
C SER A 10 -2.58 18.73 -3.56
N GLY A 11 -3.11 18.41 -2.37
CA GLY A 11 -4.46 17.87 -2.18
C GLY A 11 -4.59 16.34 -2.23
N LYS A 12 -3.53 15.59 -2.59
CA LYS A 12 -3.55 14.11 -2.54
C LYS A 12 -2.27 13.58 -1.90
N ILE A 13 -2.42 12.67 -0.94
CA ILE A 13 -1.29 11.94 -0.35
C ILE A 13 -1.23 10.58 -1.02
N SER A 14 -0.09 10.27 -1.63
CA SER A 14 0.22 8.94 -2.18
C SER A 14 0.99 8.09 -1.17
N VAL A 15 1.05 6.78 -1.44
CA VAL A 15 1.88 5.85 -0.65
C VAL A 15 3.36 6.21 -0.78
N ASP A 16 3.80 6.67 -1.96
CA ASP A 16 5.18 7.08 -2.21
C ASP A 16 5.59 8.29 -1.36
N ASP A 17 4.68 9.24 -1.12
CA ASP A 17 4.92 10.39 -0.24
C ASP A 17 5.19 9.95 1.21
N MET A 18 4.45 8.94 1.69
CA MET A 18 4.65 8.37 3.01
C MET A 18 5.94 7.55 3.07
N LEU A 19 6.24 6.78 2.03
CA LEU A 19 7.49 6.01 1.93
C LEU A 19 8.72 6.92 1.97
N TYR A 20 8.65 8.04 1.23
CA TYR A 20 9.70 9.06 1.18
C TYR A 20 9.99 9.67 2.54
N LEU A 21 8.96 9.92 3.36
CA LEU A 21 9.13 10.46 4.72
C LEU A 21 9.73 9.43 5.69
N VAL A 22 9.39 8.15 5.54
CA VAL A 22 9.81 7.08 6.46
C VAL A 22 11.19 6.50 6.09
N ARG A 23 11.71 6.77 4.88
CA ARG A 23 12.98 6.22 4.37
C ARG A 23 14.22 6.40 5.27
N ARG A 24 14.20 7.39 6.18
CA ARG A 24 15.32 7.67 7.09
C ARG A 24 15.35 6.73 8.31
N ASP A 25 14.26 6.02 8.58
CA ASP A 25 14.16 5.02 9.65
C ASP A 25 14.15 3.61 9.02
N PRO A 26 15.28 2.88 9.06
CA PRO A 26 15.41 1.61 8.36
C PRO A 26 14.46 0.54 8.88
N LYS A 27 14.18 0.52 10.19
CA LYS A 27 13.25 -0.46 10.79
C LYS A 27 11.82 -0.22 10.31
N LYS A 28 11.36 1.04 10.35
CA LYS A 28 10.02 1.38 9.87
C LYS A 28 9.90 1.22 8.35
N PHE A 29 10.95 1.55 7.60
CA PHE A 29 10.95 1.43 6.15
C PHE A 29 10.86 -0.04 5.68
N SER A 30 11.63 -0.96 6.29
CA SER A 30 11.52 -2.39 5.99
C SER A 30 10.11 -2.90 6.26
N ARG A 31 9.57 -2.56 7.44
CA ARG A 31 8.24 -3.03 7.83
C ARG A 31 7.13 -2.52 6.91
N VAL A 32 7.18 -1.26 6.51
CA VAL A 32 6.20 -0.68 5.58
C VAL A 32 6.28 -1.35 4.21
N LYS A 33 7.49 -1.65 3.71
CA LYS A 33 7.66 -2.38 2.45
C LYS A 33 7.05 -3.78 2.51
N GLU A 34 7.33 -4.55 3.56
CA GLU A 34 6.74 -5.87 3.75
C GLU A 34 5.21 -5.82 3.75
N LEU A 35 4.63 -4.88 4.51
CA LEU A 35 3.18 -4.73 4.60
C LEU A 35 2.53 -4.39 3.27
N LEU A 36 3.16 -3.53 2.46
CA LEU A 36 2.66 -3.18 1.12
C LEU A 36 2.71 -4.38 0.16
N LEU A 37 3.79 -5.17 0.21
CA LEU A 37 3.91 -6.39 -0.60
C LEU A 37 2.83 -7.41 -0.24
N LEU A 38 2.68 -7.70 1.06
CA LEU A 38 1.66 -8.64 1.53
C LEU A 38 0.24 -8.17 1.18
N SER A 39 -0.02 -6.86 1.24
CA SER A 39 -1.32 -6.30 0.83
C SER A 39 -1.61 -6.57 -0.65
N GLU A 40 -0.63 -6.39 -1.54
CA GLU A 40 -0.81 -6.67 -2.97
C GLU A 40 -0.95 -8.18 -3.24
N GLU A 41 -0.22 -9.03 -2.52
CA GLU A 41 -0.38 -10.48 -2.60
C GLU A 41 -1.78 -10.92 -2.18
N LEU A 42 -2.30 -10.39 -1.06
CA LEU A 42 -3.67 -10.66 -0.61
C LEU A 42 -4.71 -10.16 -1.61
N ARG A 43 -4.50 -8.98 -2.21
CA ARG A 43 -5.40 -8.42 -3.22
C ARG A 43 -5.42 -9.28 -4.48
N ARG A 44 -4.25 -9.76 -4.92
CA ARG A 44 -4.11 -10.68 -6.05
C ARG A 44 -4.76 -12.02 -5.76
N ALA A 45 -4.54 -12.58 -4.57
CA ALA A 45 -5.17 -13.83 -4.16
C ALA A 45 -6.69 -13.69 -4.17
N ARG A 46 -7.25 -12.65 -3.54
CA ARG A 46 -8.70 -12.36 -3.55
C ARG A 46 -9.24 -12.27 -4.98
N LYS A 47 -8.56 -11.53 -5.84
CA LYS A 47 -8.97 -11.38 -7.24
C LYS A 47 -8.96 -12.72 -7.99
N ALA A 48 -7.93 -13.55 -7.77
CA ALA A 48 -7.87 -14.89 -8.35
C ALA A 48 -9.03 -15.78 -7.87
N PHE A 49 -9.42 -15.70 -6.59
CA PHE A 49 -10.61 -16.41 -6.08
C PHE A 49 -11.95 -15.85 -6.62
N GLU A 50 -12.02 -14.56 -6.96
CA GLU A 50 -13.20 -13.96 -7.57
C GLU A 50 -13.32 -14.28 -9.08
N GLU A 51 -12.19 -14.47 -9.77
CA GLU A 51 -12.13 -14.80 -11.21
C GLU A 51 -12.21 -16.32 -11.47
N ASP A 52 -11.69 -17.19 -10.59
CA ASP A 52 -11.85 -18.65 -10.66
C ASP A 52 -13.19 -19.11 -10.01
N GLU A 53 -14.20 -19.28 -10.85
CA GLU A 53 -15.27 -20.30 -10.77
C GLU A 53 -16.26 -20.38 -9.60
N PHE A 54 -16.18 -19.59 -8.53
CA PHE A 54 -17.19 -19.64 -7.45
C PHE A 54 -17.73 -18.25 -7.08
N GLY A 55 -18.74 -17.79 -7.83
CA GLY A 55 -19.53 -16.60 -7.52
C GLY A 55 -20.36 -16.74 -6.23
N VAL A 56 -19.71 -16.79 -5.06
CA VAL A 56 -20.36 -16.96 -3.75
C VAL A 56 -20.54 -15.62 -3.01
N LEU A 57 -20.21 -14.50 -3.64
CA LEU A 57 -20.55 -13.17 -3.14
C LEU A 57 -21.27 -12.36 -4.22
N LYS A 58 -22.54 -12.71 -4.45
CA LYS A 58 -23.56 -11.73 -4.84
C LYS A 58 -24.33 -11.33 -3.60
#